data_AF-A0A7S1HKM6-F1
#
_entry.id   AF-A0A7S1HKM6-F1
#
_cell.length_a   1.000
_cell.length_b   1.000
_cell.length_c   1.000
_cell.angle_alpha   90.00
_cell.angle_beta   90.00
_cell.angle_gamma   90.00
#
_symmetry.space_group_name_H-M   'P 1'
#
loop_
_entity.id
_entity.type
_entity.pdbx_description
1 polymer ?
#
loop_
_entity_poly.entity_id
_entity_poly.type
_entity_poly.pdbx_seq_one_letter_code
_entity_poly.pdbx_strand_id
1 'polypeptide(L)'
;GSILSTTGALASGSEAAMLHIGAGVSSGITRGESLSSLIQHLSPCLHFSRHFLGMFHNDRDRRDFICAGAGAGMATAFGAPISGMLFALEAAEKWNGRLMWRVFLASVASTLVLSASKAEVNTVDIKAAGLLDLGKRDTSGFTDPENDTSFQAPIMVWEVGFFVVVGILGGLCASILKTGFTVISHFRSKHKFLRLLEVIFVSCLSSSVMFWVAWTTPQCRISGDWTCADPALWGT
;
A
#
# COMPACT_ATOMS: atom_id res chain seq x y z
N GLY A 1 -2.89 3.14 -14.70
CA GLY A 1 -3.21 1.72 -14.48
C GLY A 1 -3.92 1.54 -13.16
N SER A 2 -3.20 1.69 -12.04
CA SER A 2 -3.73 1.50 -10.68
C SER A 2 -5.01 2.31 -10.40
N ILE A 3 -5.02 3.61 -10.71
CA ILE A 3 -6.19 4.49 -10.50
C ILE A 3 -7.44 3.95 -11.22
N LEU A 4 -7.30 3.62 -12.51
CA LEU A 4 -8.40 3.08 -13.32
C LEU A 4 -8.87 1.72 -12.81
N SER A 5 -7.96 0.89 -12.30
CA SER A 5 -8.30 -0.41 -11.72
C SER A 5 -9.08 -0.25 -10.42
N THR A 6 -8.68 0.67 -9.54
CA THR A 6 -9.37 0.94 -8.27
C THR A 6 -10.75 1.58 -8.50
N THR A 7 -10.88 2.49 -9.47
CA THR A 7 -12.17 3.09 -9.81
C THR A 7 -13.09 2.14 -10.58
N GLY A 8 -12.52 1.16 -11.29
CA GLY A 8 -13.26 0.18 -12.09
C GLY A 8 -13.86 -0.99 -11.31
N ALA A 9 -13.97 -0.87 -9.97
CA ALA A 9 -14.50 -1.91 -9.08
C ALA A 9 -13.81 -3.29 -9.21
N LEU A 10 -12.54 -3.30 -9.65
CA LEU A 10 -11.70 -4.49 -9.59
C LEU A 10 -11.16 -4.61 -8.16
N ALA A 11 -11.09 -5.84 -7.66
CA ALA A 11 -10.48 -6.14 -6.36
C ALA A 11 -8.95 -5.98 -6.44
N SER A 12 -8.48 -4.73 -6.50
CA SER A 12 -7.06 -4.36 -6.60
C SER A 12 -6.76 -3.23 -5.63
N GLY A 13 -5.73 -3.39 -4.80
CA GLY A 13 -5.19 -2.33 -3.94
C GLY A 13 -4.15 -1.48 -4.67
N SER A 14 -4.10 -0.18 -4.35
CA SER A 14 -3.08 0.74 -4.88
C SER A 14 -1.76 0.70 -4.11
N GLU A 15 -1.77 0.14 -2.90
CA GLU A 15 -0.59 0.06 -2.01
C GLU A 15 0.60 -0.66 -2.66
N ALA A 16 0.37 -1.86 -3.20
CA ALA A 16 1.44 -2.65 -3.82
C ALA A 16 2.06 -1.94 -5.03
N ALA A 17 1.27 -1.17 -5.78
CA ALA A 17 1.78 -0.38 -6.90
C ALA A 17 2.74 0.72 -6.45
N MET A 18 2.59 1.24 -5.23
CA MET A 18 3.40 2.33 -4.70
C MET A 18 4.86 1.93 -4.50
N LEU A 19 5.12 0.68 -4.12
CA LEU A 19 6.47 0.12 -4.02
C LEU A 19 7.16 0.11 -5.39
N HIS A 20 6.44 -0.32 -6.44
CA HIS A 20 6.96 -0.32 -7.80
C HIS A 20 7.22 1.09 -8.33
N ILE A 21 6.36 2.05 -8.00
CA ILE A 21 6.56 3.46 -8.37
C ILE A 21 7.83 3.99 -7.69
N GLY A 22 8.01 3.76 -6.38
CA GLY A 22 9.21 4.16 -5.65
C GLY A 22 10.49 3.54 -6.23
N ALA A 23 10.47 2.24 -6.52
CA ALA A 23 11.56 1.53 -7.20
C ALA A 23 11.86 2.11 -8.59
N GLY A 24 10.80 2.45 -9.35
CA GLY A 24 10.89 3.05 -10.68
C GLY A 24 11.52 4.44 -10.66
N VAL A 25 11.12 5.29 -9.72
CA VAL A 25 11.71 6.64 -9.52
C VAL A 25 13.19 6.52 -9.17
N SER A 26 13.57 5.67 -8.22
CA SER A 26 14.98 5.42 -7.88
C SER A 26 15.79 4.85 -9.05
N SER A 27 15.21 3.93 -9.82
CA SER A 27 15.84 3.41 -11.04
C SER A 27 16.07 4.52 -12.08
N GLY A 28 15.11 5.44 -12.25
CA GLY A 28 15.22 6.58 -13.15
C GLY A 28 16.32 7.56 -12.74
N ILE A 29 16.36 7.92 -11.46
CA ILE A 29 17.39 8.81 -10.89
C ILE A 29 18.79 8.20 -11.06
N THR A 30 18.95 6.91 -10.76
CA THR A 30 20.27 6.24 -10.87
C THR A 30 20.74 6.00 -12.30
N ARG A 31 19.86 5.92 -13.30
CA ARG A 31 20.30 5.82 -14.71
C ARG A 31 20.80 7.15 -15.25
N GLY A 32 20.24 8.28 -14.82
CA GLY A 32 20.67 9.64 -15.17
C GLY A 32 20.56 10.03 -16.66
N GLU A 33 20.75 9.12 -17.62
CA GLU A 33 20.95 9.47 -19.03
C GLU A 33 19.65 9.84 -19.76
N SER A 34 18.54 9.14 -19.51
CA SER A 34 17.25 9.42 -20.19
C SER A 34 16.44 10.55 -19.57
N LEU A 35 16.63 10.84 -18.27
CA LEU A 35 16.04 12.02 -17.61
C LEU A 35 16.82 13.29 -17.93
N SER A 36 18.11 13.18 -18.26
CA SER A 36 18.95 14.34 -18.59
C SER A 36 18.56 15.05 -19.89
N SER A 37 17.98 14.35 -20.87
CA SER A 37 17.46 14.94 -22.11
C SER A 37 16.10 15.61 -21.92
N LEU A 38 15.25 15.06 -21.05
CA LEU A 38 13.95 15.65 -20.70
C LEU A 38 14.10 16.87 -19.77
N ILE A 39 15.03 16.81 -18.81
CA ILE A 39 15.33 17.90 -17.86
C ILE A 39 16.09 19.05 -18.53
N GLN A 40 16.89 18.76 -19.57
CA GLN A 40 17.58 19.79 -20.37
C GLN A 40 16.62 20.82 -20.97
N HIS A 41 15.38 20.43 -21.30
CA HIS A 41 14.37 21.35 -21.82
C HIS A 41 13.65 22.18 -20.74
N LEU A 42 13.63 21.71 -19.48
CA LEU A 42 12.81 22.30 -18.43
C LEU A 42 13.61 23.21 -17.47
N SER A 43 14.92 23.00 -17.29
CA SER A 43 15.75 23.85 -16.41
C SER A 43 17.26 23.70 -16.68
N PRO A 44 17.95 24.72 -17.23
CA PRO A 44 19.41 24.68 -17.49
C PRO A 44 20.28 24.71 -16.23
N CYS A 45 19.72 24.97 -15.04
CA CYS A 45 20.47 25.05 -13.78
C CYS A 45 20.85 23.68 -13.17
N LEU A 46 20.38 22.57 -13.72
CA LEU A 46 20.67 21.23 -13.18
C LEU A 46 21.97 20.59 -13.72
N HIS A 47 22.92 21.40 -14.21
CA HIS A 47 24.19 20.93 -14.76
C HIS A 47 25.07 20.22 -13.71
N PHE A 48 24.91 20.57 -12.42
CA PHE A 48 25.60 19.92 -11.29
C PHE A 48 25.17 18.46 -11.08
N SER A 49 23.95 18.09 -11.50
CA SER A 49 23.40 16.75 -11.29
C SER A 49 24.09 15.67 -12.15
N ARG A 50 24.61 16.02 -13.34
CA ARG A 50 25.28 15.05 -14.23
C ARG A 50 26.55 14.45 -13.64
N HIS A 51 27.35 15.25 -12.93
CA HIS A 51 28.59 14.75 -12.32
C HIS A 51 28.29 13.89 -11.09
N PHE A 52 27.27 14.27 -10.30
CA PHE A 52 26.90 13.55 -9.08
C PHE A 52 26.21 12.19 -9.39
N LEU A 53 25.39 12.13 -10.45
CA LEU A 53 24.75 10.88 -10.90
C LEU A 53 25.71 9.94 -11.62
N GLY A 54 26.78 10.47 -12.23
CA GLY A 54 27.84 9.67 -12.86
C GLY A 54 28.58 8.74 -11.88
N MET A 55 28.58 9.04 -10.58
CA MET A 55 29.28 8.26 -9.55
C MET A 55 28.55 6.97 -9.13
N PHE A 56 27.26 6.80 -9.48
CA PHE A 56 26.44 5.67 -9.04
C PHE A 56 26.12 4.66 -10.16
N HIS A 57 27.01 4.53 -11.16
CA HIS A 57 26.85 3.57 -12.25
C HIS A 57 27.16 2.11 -11.88
N ASN A 58 27.53 1.86 -10.63
CA ASN A 58 27.78 0.51 -10.15
C ASN A 58 26.46 -0.23 -9.89
N ASP A 59 26.34 -1.45 -10.40
CA ASP A 59 25.13 -2.27 -10.27
C ASP A 59 24.72 -2.51 -8.81
N ARG A 60 25.68 -2.53 -7.88
CA ARG A 60 25.41 -2.67 -6.45
C ARG A 60 24.71 -1.43 -5.90
N ASP A 61 25.26 -0.24 -6.14
CA ASP A 61 24.67 1.01 -5.65
C ASP A 61 23.30 1.24 -6.29
N ARG A 62 23.14 0.89 -7.57
CA ARG A 62 21.85 0.92 -8.27
C ARG A 62 20.80 0.04 -7.60
N ARG A 63 21.15 -1.19 -7.22
CA ARG A 63 20.22 -2.09 -6.49
C ARG A 63 19.85 -1.49 -5.13
N ASP A 64 20.80 -0.92 -4.42
CA ASP A 64 20.58 -0.28 -3.10
C ASP A 64 19.60 0.91 -3.20
N PHE A 65 19.72 1.75 -4.22
CA PHE A 65 18.77 2.85 -4.46
C PHE A 65 17.38 2.37 -4.86
N ILE A 66 17.28 1.37 -5.74
CA ILE A 66 15.99 0.78 -6.14
C ILE A 66 15.30 0.17 -4.93
N CYS A 67 16.05 -0.54 -4.09
CA CYS A 67 15.55 -1.13 -2.86
C CYS A 67 15.09 -0.07 -1.86
N ALA A 68 15.86 1.01 -1.69
CA ALA A 68 15.47 2.15 -0.87
C ALA A 68 14.20 2.84 -1.37
N GLY A 69 14.05 2.97 -2.69
CA GLY A 69 12.84 3.51 -3.32
C GLY A 69 11.62 2.61 -3.08
N ALA A 70 11.78 1.29 -3.20
CA ALA A 70 10.73 0.32 -2.92
C ALA A 70 10.30 0.38 -1.44
N GLY A 71 11.27 0.45 -0.51
CA GLY A 71 11.02 0.60 0.92
C GLY A 71 10.30 1.91 1.26
N ALA A 72 10.70 3.03 0.66
CA ALA A 72 10.00 4.31 0.82
C ALA A 72 8.55 4.28 0.27
N GLY A 73 8.33 3.60 -0.85
CA GLY A 73 6.99 3.34 -1.39
C GLY A 73 6.12 2.48 -0.48
N MET A 74 6.70 1.46 0.18
CA MET A 74 5.99 0.66 1.18
C MET A 74 5.65 1.52 2.41
N ALA A 75 6.62 2.27 2.93
CA ALA A 75 6.43 3.10 4.11
C ALA A 75 5.32 4.13 3.93
N THR A 76 5.26 4.74 2.74
CA THR A 76 4.18 5.68 2.41
C THR A 76 2.83 5.00 2.20
N ALA A 77 2.79 3.73 1.75
CA ALA A 77 1.54 3.01 1.53
C ALA A 77 0.88 2.66 2.87
N PHE A 78 1.66 2.14 3.81
CA PHE A 78 1.18 1.64 5.10
C PHE A 78 1.38 2.60 6.28
N GLY A 79 2.08 3.71 6.09
CA GLY A 79 2.39 4.65 7.18
C GLY A 79 3.44 4.16 8.16
N ALA A 80 4.18 3.10 7.82
CA ALA A 80 5.11 2.42 8.71
C ALA A 80 6.55 2.48 8.13
N PRO A 81 7.39 3.45 8.53
CA PRO A 81 8.74 3.59 7.97
C PRO A 81 9.69 2.44 8.32
N ILE A 82 9.50 1.81 9.49
CA ILE A 82 10.32 0.67 9.92
C ILE A 82 10.02 -0.58 9.07
N SER A 83 8.75 -0.82 8.71
CA SER A 83 8.41 -1.97 7.88
C SER A 83 8.97 -1.83 6.46
N GLY A 84 8.92 -0.63 5.88
CA GLY A 84 9.56 -0.33 4.58
C GLY A 84 11.06 -0.60 4.57
N MET A 85 11.75 -0.26 5.67
CA MET A 85 13.16 -0.59 5.87
C MET A 85 13.41 -2.10 5.96
N LEU A 86 12.63 -2.83 6.76
CA LEU A 86 12.82 -4.27 6.93
C LEU A 86 12.53 -5.04 5.64
N PHE A 87 11.50 -4.64 4.89
CA PHE A 87 11.20 -5.21 3.58
C PHE A 87 12.36 -5.01 2.58
N ALA A 88 12.93 -3.81 2.55
CA ALA A 88 14.09 -3.55 1.70
C ALA A 88 15.32 -4.38 2.12
N LEU A 89 15.50 -4.64 3.41
CA LEU A 89 16.60 -5.46 3.91
C LEU A 89 16.38 -6.95 3.64
N GLU A 90 15.15 -7.45 3.66
CA GLU A 90 14.83 -8.82 3.24
C GLU A 90 15.12 -9.04 1.75
N ALA A 91 14.91 -8.02 0.93
CA ALA A 91 15.24 -8.06 -0.50
C ALA A 91 16.74 -7.83 -0.79
N ALA A 92 17.53 -7.39 0.20
CA ALA A 92 18.95 -7.13 0.03
C ALA A 92 19.78 -8.39 0.25
N GLU A 93 20.76 -8.64 -0.63
CA GLU A 93 21.63 -9.82 -0.56
C GLU A 93 22.55 -9.82 0.69
N LYS A 94 22.84 -8.64 1.26
CA LYS A 94 23.71 -8.48 2.43
C LYS A 94 23.18 -7.44 3.39
N TRP A 95 23.14 -7.78 4.68
CA TRP A 95 22.82 -6.84 5.74
C TRP A 95 23.94 -5.81 5.90
N ASN A 96 23.65 -4.55 5.60
CA ASN A 96 24.58 -3.43 5.74
C ASN A 96 23.94 -2.33 6.58
N GLY A 97 24.52 -2.02 7.74
CA GLY A 97 23.99 -0.98 8.64
C GLY A 97 23.91 0.41 7.98
N ARG A 98 24.80 0.72 7.03
CA ARG A 98 24.73 1.97 6.27
C ARG A 98 23.55 2.00 5.31
N LEU A 99 23.22 0.86 4.69
CA LEU A 99 22.06 0.74 3.81
C LEU A 99 20.77 0.86 4.63
N MET A 100 20.69 0.16 5.76
CA MET A 100 19.55 0.24 6.68
C MET A 100 19.21 1.69 7.03
N TRP A 101 20.20 2.49 7.44
CA TRP A 101 19.97 3.90 7.78
C TRP A 101 19.51 4.74 6.58
N ARG A 102 20.07 4.51 5.39
CA ARG A 102 19.64 5.20 4.16
C ARG A 102 18.19 4.89 3.80
N VAL A 103 17.80 3.61 3.87
CA VAL A 103 16.41 3.20 3.60
C VAL A 103 15.46 3.74 4.65
N PHE A 104 15.85 3.70 5.93
CA PHE A 104 15.05 4.24 7.03
C PHE A 104 14.78 5.73 6.84
N LEU A 105 15.83 6.54 6.61
CA LEU A 105 15.69 7.98 6.38
C LEU A 105 14.83 8.28 5.15
N ALA A 106 15.02 7.54 4.05
CA ALA A 106 14.18 7.70 2.86
C ALA A 106 12.70 7.38 3.15
N SER A 107 12.44 6.34 3.93
CA SER A 107 11.08 5.91 4.32
C SER A 107 10.40 6.92 5.23
N VAL A 108 11.11 7.46 6.22
CA VAL A 108 10.62 8.52 7.11
C VAL A 108 10.33 9.78 6.31
N ALA A 109 11.29 10.24 5.49
CA ALA A 109 11.12 11.44 4.67
C ALA A 109 9.91 11.31 3.73
N SER A 110 9.76 10.16 3.06
CA SER A 110 8.64 9.94 2.15
C SER A 110 7.30 9.94 2.87
N THR A 111 7.22 9.34 4.06
CA THR A 111 6.00 9.32 4.88
C THR A 111 5.66 10.73 5.36
N LEU A 112 6.63 11.50 5.85
CA LEU A 112 6.44 12.89 6.26
C LEU A 112 5.96 13.78 5.11
N VAL A 113 6.53 13.62 3.91
CA VAL A 113 6.08 14.36 2.72
C VAL A 113 4.63 14.02 2.39
N LEU A 114 4.24 12.75 2.48
CA LEU A 114 2.85 12.34 2.26
C LEU A 114 1.93 12.96 3.33
N SER A 115 2.30 12.86 4.61
CA SER A 115 1.53 13.44 5.71
C SER A 115 1.39 14.96 5.57
N ALA A 116 2.47 15.66 5.19
CA ALA A 116 2.45 17.09 4.93
C ALA A 116 1.57 17.46 3.72
N SER A 117 1.58 16.64 2.66
CA SER A 117 0.72 16.86 1.49
C SER A 117 -0.77 16.63 1.76
N LYS A 118 -1.08 15.78 2.75
CA LYS A 118 -2.45 15.47 3.19
C LYS A 118 -2.95 16.43 4.27
N ALA A 119 -2.05 17.15 4.94
CA ALA A 119 -2.42 18.10 5.99
C ALA A 119 -3.29 19.21 5.37
N GLU A 120 -4.56 19.22 5.75
CA GLU A 120 -5.48 20.28 5.37
C GLU A 120 -5.07 21.58 6.08
N VAL A 121 -5.12 22.69 5.35
CA VAL A 121 -4.58 24.02 5.74
C VAL A 121 -5.09 24.55 7.09
N ASN A 122 -6.15 23.95 7.68
CA ASN A 122 -6.78 24.43 8.91
C ASN A 122 -6.69 23.48 10.13
N THR A 123 -6.05 22.31 10.04
CA THR A 123 -5.82 21.47 11.24
C THR A 123 -4.42 20.90 11.24
N VAL A 124 -3.58 21.34 12.19
CA VAL A 124 -2.21 20.82 12.40
C VAL A 124 -2.27 19.47 13.13
N ASP A 125 -3.11 18.57 12.65
CA ASP A 125 -3.18 17.19 13.11
C ASP A 125 -2.43 16.33 12.10
N ILE A 126 -1.13 16.14 12.33
CA ILE A 126 -0.31 15.19 11.58
C ILE A 126 -0.67 13.76 12.04
N LYS A 127 -1.90 13.34 11.74
CA LYS A 127 -2.45 12.03 12.12
C LYS A 127 -2.45 11.04 10.96
N ALA A 128 -2.15 11.48 9.73
CA ALA A 128 -2.16 10.62 8.55
C ALA A 128 -0.83 9.89 8.36
N ALA A 129 -0.66 8.76 9.06
CA ALA A 129 0.39 7.79 8.78
C ALA A 129 -0.08 6.90 7.62
N GLY A 130 0.35 7.20 6.39
CA GLY A 130 0.19 6.29 5.24
C GLY A 130 -1.03 6.54 4.34
N LEU A 131 -1.10 5.80 3.23
CA LEU A 131 -2.24 5.78 2.31
C LEU A 131 -3.41 4.97 2.91
N LEU A 132 -3.09 3.87 3.58
CA LEU A 132 -4.00 3.13 4.44
C LEU A 132 -3.93 3.65 5.87
N ASP A 133 -5.10 3.84 6.48
CA ASP A 133 -5.23 4.10 7.91
C ASP A 133 -6.02 2.96 8.55
N LEU A 134 -5.38 2.26 9.50
CA LEU A 134 -5.97 1.14 10.23
C LEU A 134 -6.69 1.59 11.51
N GLY A 135 -6.70 2.89 11.80
CA GLY A 135 -7.19 3.44 13.04
C GLY A 135 -6.21 3.26 14.21
N LYS A 136 -6.51 3.91 15.33
CA LYS A 136 -5.68 3.89 16.53
C LYS A 136 -6.08 2.72 17.44
N ARG A 137 -5.13 1.83 17.73
CA ARG A 137 -5.27 0.84 18.81
C ARG A 137 -4.39 1.28 19.98
N ASP A 138 -5.01 1.76 21.04
CA ASP A 138 -4.31 2.16 22.26
C ASP A 138 -4.01 0.94 23.13
N THR A 139 -2.75 0.51 23.13
CA THR A 139 -2.25 -0.58 23.99
C THR A 139 -1.56 -0.09 25.26
N SER A 140 -1.39 1.23 25.44
CA SER A 140 -0.76 1.82 26.62
C SER A 140 -1.80 2.14 27.69
N GLY A 141 -1.96 1.25 28.66
CA GLY A 141 -2.32 1.65 30.02
C GLY A 141 -1.16 2.40 30.65
N PHE A 142 -0.89 3.64 30.22
CA PHE A 142 -0.03 4.56 30.95
C PHE A 142 -0.46 6.00 30.63
N THR A 143 -1.27 6.52 31.55
CA THR A 143 -1.65 7.92 31.78
C THR A 143 -2.18 8.72 30.58
N ASP A 144 -3.50 8.72 30.42
CA ASP A 144 -4.30 9.92 30.12
C ASP A 144 -5.71 9.69 30.70
N PRO A 145 -6.08 10.32 31.83
CA PRO A 145 -7.36 10.09 32.49
C PRO A 145 -8.42 11.06 31.96
N GLU A 146 -8.69 11.11 30.66
CA GLU A 146 -9.81 11.93 30.15
C GLU A 146 -10.24 11.56 28.72
N ASN A 147 -10.69 10.31 28.49
CA ASN A 147 -11.74 9.99 27.52
C ASN A 147 -12.08 8.49 27.52
N ASP A 148 -13.28 8.15 28.01
CA ASP A 148 -13.83 6.79 28.10
C ASP A 148 -14.25 6.19 26.73
N THR A 149 -13.36 6.19 25.73
CA THR A 149 -13.61 5.52 24.44
C THR A 149 -12.44 4.66 23.95
N SER A 150 -11.43 4.42 24.79
CA SER A 150 -10.32 3.54 24.44
C SER A 150 -10.71 2.06 24.59
N PHE A 151 -10.76 1.35 23.45
CA PHE A 151 -10.94 -0.11 23.40
C PHE A 151 -9.73 -0.81 24.01
N GLN A 152 -9.75 -0.97 25.32
CA GLN A 152 -8.71 -1.63 26.10
C GLN A 152 -8.88 -3.15 25.96
N ALA A 153 -8.17 -3.76 25.02
CA ALA A 153 -8.19 -5.21 24.80
C ALA A 153 -6.84 -5.84 25.23
N PRO A 154 -6.62 -6.06 26.54
CA PRO A 154 -5.44 -6.79 27.01
C PRO A 154 -5.46 -8.22 26.45
N ILE A 155 -4.36 -8.63 25.81
CA ILE A 155 -4.23 -9.97 25.22
C ILE A 155 -4.02 -10.98 26.34
N MET A 156 -4.97 -11.91 26.49
CA MET A 156 -4.85 -12.99 27.47
C MET A 156 -4.00 -14.14 26.91
N VAL A 157 -3.27 -14.86 27.78
CA VAL A 157 -2.35 -15.93 27.35
C VAL A 157 -3.06 -17.04 26.56
N TRP A 158 -4.33 -17.35 26.85
CA TRP A 158 -5.08 -18.35 26.09
C TRP A 158 -5.42 -17.88 24.66
N GLU A 159 -5.55 -16.57 24.42
CA GLU A 159 -5.88 -16.01 23.10
C GLU A 159 -4.72 -16.16 22.12
N VAL A 160 -3.50 -16.27 22.62
CA VAL A 160 -2.31 -16.58 21.81
C VAL A 160 -2.50 -17.91 21.07
N GLY A 161 -3.11 -18.91 21.72
CA GLY A 161 -3.43 -20.19 21.07
C GLY A 161 -4.38 -20.02 19.89
N PHE A 162 -5.39 -19.16 20.03
CA PHE A 162 -6.32 -18.82 18.95
C PHE A 162 -5.62 -18.11 17.79
N PHE A 163 -4.73 -17.14 18.07
CA PHE A 163 -3.96 -16.47 17.01
C PHE A 163 -3.06 -17.42 16.23
N VAL A 164 -2.47 -18.44 16.88
CA VAL A 164 -1.71 -19.49 16.20
C VAL A 164 -2.61 -20.29 15.25
N VAL A 165 -3.81 -20.68 15.68
CA VAL A 165 -4.76 -21.41 14.82
C VAL A 165 -5.18 -20.56 13.62
N VAL A 166 -5.53 -19.28 13.84
CA VAL A 166 -5.85 -18.35 12.75
C VAL A 166 -4.66 -18.17 11.81
N GLY A 167 -3.44 -18.11 12.33
CA GLY A 167 -2.20 -18.04 11.53
C GLY A 167 -2.00 -19.27 10.64
N ILE A 168 -2.25 -20.48 11.17
CA ILE A 168 -2.16 -21.73 10.40
C ILE A 168 -3.22 -21.76 9.29
N LEU A 169 -4.48 -21.44 9.62
CA LEU A 169 -5.58 -21.39 8.66
C LEU A 169 -5.32 -20.33 7.57
N GLY A 170 -4.80 -19.16 7.95
CA GLY A 170 -4.39 -18.11 7.03
C GLY A 170 -3.26 -18.56 6.09
N GLY A 171 -2.24 -19.23 6.61
CA GLY A 171 -1.14 -19.78 5.82
C GLY A 171 -1.59 -20.86 4.82
N LEU A 172 -2.49 -21.76 5.24
CA LEU A 172 -3.08 -22.78 4.36
C LEU A 172 -3.93 -22.13 3.26
N CYS A 173 -4.80 -21.19 3.62
CA CYS A 173 -5.61 -20.42 2.66
C CYS A 173 -4.72 -19.70 1.64
N ALA A 174 -3.65 -19.01 2.09
CA ALA A 174 -2.72 -18.32 1.21
C ALA A 174 -2.00 -19.27 0.24
N SER A 175 -1.61 -20.47 0.69
CA SER A 175 -0.99 -21.50 -0.16
C SER A 175 -1.93 -22.01 -1.25
N ILE A 176 -3.20 -22.26 -0.89
CA ILE A 176 -4.24 -22.69 -1.84
C ILE A 176 -4.49 -21.60 -2.88
N LEU A 177 -4.67 -20.34 -2.45
CA LEU A 177 -4.87 -19.21 -3.35
C LEU A 177 -3.67 -18.98 -4.27
N LYS A 178 -2.44 -19.07 -3.76
CA LYS A 178 -1.22 -18.97 -4.58
C LYS A 178 -1.18 -20.04 -5.66
N THR A 179 -1.55 -21.27 -5.32
CA THR A 179 -1.58 -22.39 -6.28
C THR A 179 -2.66 -22.17 -7.34
N GLY A 180 -3.86 -21.76 -6.92
CA GLY A 180 -4.95 -21.41 -7.84
C GLY A 180 -4.56 -20.29 -8.82
N PHE A 181 -3.97 -19.20 -8.34
CA PHE A 181 -3.49 -18.11 -9.21
C PHE A 181 -2.36 -18.55 -10.15
N THR A 182 -1.50 -19.48 -9.73
CA THR A 182 -0.44 -20.02 -10.59
C THR A 182 -1.04 -20.84 -11.75
N VAL A 183 -2.06 -21.67 -11.47
CA VAL A 183 -2.77 -22.43 -12.50
C VAL A 183 -3.49 -21.49 -13.48
N ILE A 184 -4.20 -20.48 -12.96
CA ILE A 184 -4.90 -19.48 -13.79
C ILE A 184 -3.89 -18.70 -14.65
N SER A 185 -2.74 -18.34 -14.10
CA SER A 185 -1.67 -17.65 -14.83
C SER A 185 -1.16 -18.46 -16.03
N HIS A 186 -1.09 -19.79 -15.88
CA HIS A 186 -0.70 -20.69 -16.98
C HIS A 186 -1.76 -20.75 -18.09
N PHE A 187 -3.05 -20.68 -17.74
CA PHE A 187 -4.16 -20.72 -18.71
C PHE A 187 -4.37 -19.38 -19.44
N ARG A 188 -3.76 -18.28 -18.98
CA ARG A 188 -4.03 -16.94 -19.50
C ARG A 188 -3.53 -16.75 -20.94
N SER A 189 -4.40 -16.23 -21.80
CA SER A 189 -4.08 -15.96 -23.21
C SER A 189 -2.95 -14.92 -23.37
N LYS A 190 -2.14 -15.10 -24.41
CA LYS A 190 -1.06 -14.16 -24.79
C LYS A 190 -1.55 -12.98 -25.62
N HIS A 191 -2.74 -13.06 -26.23
CA HIS A 191 -3.27 -12.01 -27.09
C HIS A 191 -3.80 -10.81 -26.29
N LYS A 192 -3.39 -9.60 -26.67
CA LYS A 192 -3.73 -8.34 -25.96
C LYS A 192 -5.25 -8.11 -25.87
N PHE A 193 -5.99 -8.39 -26.95
CA PHE A 193 -7.44 -8.18 -27.00
C PHE A 193 -8.22 -9.12 -26.07
N LEU A 194 -7.85 -10.40 -26.02
CA LEU A 194 -8.47 -11.38 -25.11
C LEU A 194 -8.25 -11.02 -23.64
N ARG A 195 -7.08 -10.48 -23.28
CA ARG A 195 -6.83 -9.97 -21.92
C ARG A 195 -7.71 -8.77 -21.56
N LEU A 196 -7.97 -7.89 -22.53
CA LEU A 196 -8.85 -6.75 -22.31
C LEU A 196 -10.29 -7.22 -22.06
N LEU A 197 -10.80 -8.15 -22.88
CA LEU A 197 -12.13 -8.74 -22.68
C LEU A 197 -12.24 -9.49 -21.34
N GLU A 198 -11.20 -10.22 -20.95
CA GLU A 198 -11.13 -10.90 -19.64
C GLU A 198 -11.29 -9.89 -18.49
N VAL A 199 -10.57 -8.77 -18.51
CA VAL A 199 -10.66 -7.73 -17.46
C VAL A 199 -12.04 -7.07 -17.46
N ILE A 200 -12.61 -6.76 -18.62
CA ILE A 200 -13.96 -6.20 -18.73
C ILE A 200 -14.97 -7.17 -18.12
N PHE A 201 -14.91 -8.45 -18.49
CA PHE A 201 -15.79 -9.49 -17.97
C PHE A 201 -15.70 -9.61 -16.45
N VAL A 202 -14.49 -9.64 -15.88
CA VAL A 202 -14.26 -9.72 -14.42
C VAL A 202 -14.83 -8.49 -13.71
N SER A 203 -14.67 -7.29 -14.27
CA SER A 203 -15.22 -6.06 -13.69
C SER A 203 -16.75 -6.00 -13.69
N CYS A 204 -17.39 -6.51 -14.76
CA CYS A 204 -18.85 -6.63 -14.82
C CYS A 204 -19.36 -7.67 -13.82
N LEU A 205 -18.66 -8.80 -13.69
CA LEU A 205 -19.01 -9.85 -12.75
C LEU A 205 -18.88 -9.36 -11.29
N SER A 206 -17.78 -8.71 -10.92
CA SER A 206 -17.60 -8.19 -9.56
C SER A 206 -18.67 -7.16 -9.20
N SER A 207 -18.99 -6.25 -10.11
CA SER A 207 -20.05 -5.26 -9.92
C SER A 207 -21.43 -5.91 -9.79
N SER A 208 -21.71 -6.94 -10.59
CA SER A 208 -22.98 -7.68 -10.52
C SER A 208 -23.12 -8.43 -9.20
N VAL A 209 -22.04 -9.04 -8.70
CA VAL A 209 -22.03 -9.73 -7.40
C VAL A 209 -22.21 -8.73 -6.26
N MET A 210 -21.52 -7.59 -6.28
CA MET A 210 -21.71 -6.54 -5.27
C MET A 210 -23.14 -6.02 -5.23
N PHE A 211 -23.74 -5.78 -6.40
CA PHE A 211 -25.15 -5.39 -6.52
C PHE A 211 -26.09 -6.47 -6.00
N TRP A 212 -25.85 -7.74 -6.35
CA TRP A 212 -26.67 -8.85 -5.90
C TRP A 212 -26.62 -9.04 -4.38
N VAL A 213 -25.44 -8.93 -3.77
CA VAL A 213 -25.30 -8.96 -2.31
C VAL A 213 -26.10 -7.83 -1.67
N ALA A 214 -25.91 -6.59 -2.14
CA ALA A 214 -26.63 -5.42 -1.62
C ALA A 214 -28.16 -5.57 -1.74
N TRP A 215 -28.65 -6.17 -2.83
CA TRP A 215 -30.06 -6.47 -3.03
C TRP A 215 -30.59 -7.52 -2.03
N THR A 216 -29.80 -8.56 -1.74
CA THR A 216 -30.23 -9.65 -0.85
C THR A 216 -30.15 -9.31 0.65
N THR A 217 -29.42 -8.26 1.03
CA THR A 217 -29.25 -7.84 2.44
C THR A 217 -29.93 -6.50 2.74
N PRO A 218 -31.27 -6.47 2.98
CA PRO A 218 -32.02 -5.24 3.25
C PRO A 218 -31.90 -4.80 4.72
N GLN A 219 -30.66 -4.70 5.23
CA GLN A 219 -30.38 -4.22 6.58
C GLN A 219 -29.92 -2.76 6.50
N CYS A 220 -30.71 -1.84 7.05
CA CYS A 220 -30.33 -0.44 7.14
C CYS A 220 -29.82 -0.15 8.56
N ARG A 221 -28.74 0.63 8.65
CA ARG A 221 -28.22 1.09 9.95
C ARG A 221 -28.53 2.57 10.10
N ILE A 222 -29.49 2.89 10.96
CA ILE A 222 -29.80 4.27 11.34
C ILE A 222 -29.24 4.47 12.75
N SER A 223 -28.21 5.30 12.87
CA SER A 223 -27.72 5.84 14.15
C SER A 223 -27.53 4.82 15.29
N GLY A 224 -26.97 3.64 15.00
CA GLY A 224 -26.58 2.66 16.01
C GLY A 224 -27.42 1.39 16.05
N ASP A 225 -28.69 1.45 15.65
CA ASP A 225 -29.60 0.29 15.67
C ASP A 225 -29.81 -0.29 14.27
N TRP A 226 -29.86 -1.63 14.21
CA TRP A 226 -30.20 -2.38 13.00
C TRP A 226 -31.72 -2.52 12.94
N THR A 227 -32.36 -1.71 12.10
CA THR A 227 -33.78 -1.88 11.81
C THR A 227 -33.92 -2.46 10.40
N CYS A 228 -34.74 -3.50 10.27
CA CYS A 228 -35.19 -3.95 8.95
C CYS A 228 -36.09 -2.83 8.42
N ALA A 229 -35.60 -2.04 7.46
CA ALA A 229 -36.34 -0.90 6.96
C ALA A 229 -37.61 -1.36 6.26
N ASP A 230 -38.75 -0.82 6.68
CA ASP A 230 -40.02 -0.90 5.95
C ASP A 230 -39.79 -0.38 4.52
N PRO A 231 -40.16 -1.10 3.45
CA PRO A 231 -39.93 -0.68 2.07
C PRO A 231 -40.59 0.67 1.69
N ALA A 232 -41.47 1.21 2.55
CA ALA A 232 -42.06 2.54 2.41
C ALA A 232 -41.13 3.71 2.79
N LEU A 233 -40.01 3.46 3.46
CA LEU A 233 -39.00 4.47 3.85
C LEU A 233 -37.85 4.61 2.84
N TRP A 234 -37.86 3.81 1.78
CA TRP A 234 -36.93 3.95 0.66
C TRP A 234 -37.40 5.16 -0.14
N GLY A 235 -36.79 6.32 0.13
CA GLY A 235 -37.23 7.62 -0.35
C GLY A 235 -37.63 7.65 -1.83
N THR A 236 -38.73 8.36 -2.09
CA THR A 236 -39.02 9.02 -3.37
C THR A 236 -37.88 9.91 -3.81
#